data_AF-A0A120G7I7-F1
#
_entry.id   AF-A0A120G7I7-F1
#
_cell.length_a   1.000
_cell.length_b   1.000
_cell.length_c   1.000
_cell.angle_alpha   90.00
_cell.angle_beta   90.00
_cell.angle_gamma   90.00
#
_symmetry.space_group_name_H-M   'P 1'
#
loop_
_entity.id
_entity.type
_entity.pdbx_description
1 polymer ?
#
loop_
_entity_poly.entity_id
_entity_poly.type
_entity_poly.pdbx_seq_one_letter_code
_entity_poly.pdbx_strand_id
1 'polypeptide(L)' 'MAGGDRDTDLAIALQPQLVTYLRQGLNDKITMGESQSHLQSIFAPAPGG' A
#
# COMPACT_ATOMS: atom_id res chain seq x y z
N MET A 1 5.51 -4.97 -21.61
CA MET A 1 4.08 -4.68 -21.55
C MET A 1 3.53 -5.36 -20.30
N ALA A 2 2.92 -4.59 -19.40
CA ALA A 2 1.93 -5.07 -18.45
C ALA A 2 0.90 -5.91 -19.23
N GLY A 3 0.94 -7.23 -19.10
CA GLY A 3 0.34 -8.09 -20.13
C GLY A 3 0.32 -9.57 -19.80
N GLY A 4 0.18 -9.93 -18.53
CA GLY A 4 -0.03 -11.32 -18.12
C GLY A 4 -1.06 -11.45 -17.01
N ASP A 5 -0.97 -10.58 -15.99
CA ASP A 5 -1.74 -10.74 -14.77
C ASP A 5 -2.00 -9.37 -14.12
N ARG A 6 -3.28 -8.97 -14.07
CA ARG A 6 -3.67 -7.66 -13.52
C ARG A 6 -3.31 -7.55 -12.04
N ASP A 7 -3.40 -8.65 -11.31
CA ASP A 7 -3.03 -8.71 -9.90
C ASP A 7 -1.53 -8.46 -9.71
N THR A 8 -0.68 -8.96 -10.61
CA THR A 8 0.76 -8.71 -10.62
C THR A 8 1.09 -7.25 -10.95
N ASP A 9 0.42 -6.66 -11.94
CA ASP A 9 0.59 -5.23 -12.25
C ASP A 9 0.14 -4.33 -11.08
N LEU A 10 -0.95 -4.68 -10.41
CA LEU A 10 -1.41 -4.02 -9.18
C LEU A 10 -0.40 -4.20 -8.04
N ALA A 11 0.13 -5.40 -7.85
CA ALA A 11 1.13 -5.69 -6.82
C ALA A 11 2.42 -4.90 -7.05
N ILE A 12 2.88 -4.77 -8.31
CA ILE A 12 4.03 -3.94 -8.68
C ILE A 12 3.77 -2.46 -8.38
N ALA A 13 2.57 -1.95 -8.70
CA ALA A 13 2.20 -0.57 -8.41
C ALA A 13 2.11 -0.28 -6.89
N LEU A 14 1.66 -1.26 -6.09
CA LEU A 14 1.52 -1.15 -4.64
C LEU A 14 2.82 -1.42 -3.87
N GLN A 15 3.78 -2.14 -4.48
CA GLN A 15 5.05 -2.53 -3.87
C GLN A 15 5.81 -1.38 -3.18
N PRO A 16 6.06 -0.20 -3.80
CA PRO A 16 6.80 0.88 -3.13
C PRO A 16 6.07 1.46 -1.92
N GLN A 17 4.74 1.51 -1.96
CA GLN A 17 3.91 2.02 -0.85
C GLN A 17 3.91 1.04 0.32
N LEU A 18 3.76 -0.26 0.04
CA LEU A 18 3.81 -1.31 1.04
C LEU A 18 5.18 -1.42 1.69
N VAL A 19 6.27 -1.28 0.93
CA VAL A 19 7.63 -1.26 1.47
C VAL A 19 7.84 -0.09 2.43
N THR A 20 7.26 1.08 2.12
CA THR A 20 7.32 2.25 3.01
C THR A 20 6.54 2.03 4.30
N TYR A 21 5.34 1.45 4.19
CA TYR A 21 4.51 1.10 5.35
C TYR A 21 5.15 0.01 6.24
N LEU A 22 5.72 -1.03 5.64
CA LEU A 22 6.40 -2.12 6.35
C LEU A 22 7.72 -1.69 7.01
N ARG A 23 8.33 -0.60 6.51
CA ARG A 23 9.52 0.02 7.09
C ARG A 23 9.20 0.92 8.29
N GLN A 24 8.12 0.62 9.02
CA GLN A 24 7.76 1.28 10.26
C GLN A 24 8.99 1.36 11.17
N GLY A 25 9.40 2.58 11.51
CA GLY A 25 10.60 2.81 12.30
C GLY A 25 10.46 2.19 13.69
N LEU A 26 11.58 1.76 14.28
CA LEU A 26 11.60 1.20 15.65
C LEU A 26 11.01 2.14 16.72
N ASN A 27 10.90 3.44 16.42
CA ASN A 27 10.31 4.46 17.29
C ASN A 27 8.92 4.94 16.84
N ASP A 28 8.40 4.43 15.72
CA ASP A 28 7.07 4.80 15.23
C ASP A 28 6.00 4.02 16.01
N LYS A 29 5.36 4.71 16.94
CA LYS A 29 4.20 4.19 17.68
C LYS A 29 2.93 4.45 16.88
N ILE A 30 2.79 3.78 15.74
CA ILE A 30 1.55 3.80 14.97
C ILE A 30 0.53 2.99 15.74
N THR A 31 -0.57 3.62 16.15
CA THR A 31 -1.68 2.93 16.78
C THR A 31 -2.42 2.05 15.77
N MET A 32 -3.16 1.04 16.24
CA MET A 32 -3.98 0.18 15.37
C MET A 32 -4.93 0.97 14.45
N GLY A 33 -5.49 2.09 14.94
CA GLY A 33 -6.37 2.94 14.14
C GLY A 33 -5.64 3.70 13.03
N GLU A 34 -4.44 4.21 13.31
CA GLU A 34 -3.60 4.87 12.31
C GLU A 34 -3.10 3.87 11.27
N SER A 35 -2.71 2.67 11.69
CA SER A 35 -2.33 1.56 10.82
C SER A 35 -3.46 1.19 9.86
N GLN A 36 -4.70 1.11 10.35
CA GLN A 36 -5.87 0.85 9.52
C GLN A 36 -6.12 1.98 8.50
N SER A 37 -6.00 3.25 8.92
CA SER A 37 -6.18 4.40 8.02
C SER A 37 -5.09 4.48 6.94
N HIS A 38 -3.85 4.13 7.29
CA HIS A 38 -2.73 4.07 6.36
C HIS A 38 -2.92 2.96 5.31
N LEU A 39 -3.33 1.76 5.75
CA LEU A 39 -3.65 0.66 4.84
C LEU A 39 -4.85 0.99 3.94
N GLN A 40 -5.89 1.62 4.49
CA GLN A 40 -7.02 2.10 3.69
C GLN A 40 -6.58 3.10 2.62
N SER A 41 -5.61 3.96 2.90
CA SER A 41 -5.09 4.92 1.92
C SER A 41 -4.27 4.24 0.80
N ILE A 42 -3.56 3.15 1.12
CA ILE A 42 -2.77 2.38 0.13
C ILE A 42 -3.68 1.55 -0.78
N PHE A 43 -4.74 0.96 -0.22
CA PHE A 43 -5.69 0.12 -0.96
C PHE A 43 -6.94 0.87 -1.46
N ALA A 44 -7.09 2.16 -1.12
CA ALA A 44 -8.17 2.97 -1.63
C ALA A 44 -8.04 3.03 -3.16
N PRO A 45 -9.09 2.70 -3.91
CA PRO A 45 -9.07 2.92 -5.35
C PRO A 45 -8.87 4.41 -5.58
N ALA A 46 -7.88 4.77 -6.40
CA ALA A 46 -7.75 6.15 -6.85
C ALA A 46 -9.13 6.57 -7.43
N PRO A 47 -9.70 7.72 -7.04
CA PRO A 47 -10.95 8.19 -7.60
C PRO A 47 -10.72 8.50 -9.08
N GLY A 48 -10.94 7.52 -9.95
CA GLY A 48 -10.66 7.62 -11.38
C GLY A 48 -10.26 6.28 -12.00
N GLY A 49 -11.24 5.39 -12.15
CA GLY A 49 -11.16 4.15 -12.93
C GLY A 49 -12.56 3.66 -13.29
#